data_AF-A0A2V2S082-F1
#
_entry.id   AF-A0A2V2S082-F1
#
_cell.length_a   1.000
_cell.length_b   1.000
_cell.length_c   1.000
_cell.angle_alpha   90.00
_cell.angle_beta   90.00
_cell.angle_gamma   90.00
#
_symmetry.space_group_name_H-M   'P 1'
#
loop_
_entity.id
_entity.type
_entity.pdbx_description
1 polymer ?
#
loop_
_entity_poly.entity_id
_entity_poly.type
_entity_poly.pdbx_seq_one_letter_code
_entity_poly.pdbx_strand_id
1 'polypeptide(L)'
;MLALRGSILYKRSNMPLSYAQLERFYERLVTKARDGGIPCAITSGMACVAFGVAQTTKDCDLLCAPAAASKLLDLLSRTSLMGRLPAYRGDLSAPLDERWFRGGWTSHFVWNAAGIDAYLDVFGVAPRGSSPWQTELEGFYACRHTVAEMKRTNRERDWPYVTALGAQMIEAGDARGWLHIFDEDLLVALTQAARPPASLINQRPVLGLAVKGDLRLRSALHAEVQLWHELDRARIRVYLGAARPYASAVSKARLAPGAALEVQHRTRLQCAQEHLPSNPLEDYGVGRLINDARTALKRLVNPAALAWLPDVRDHFKLTQA
;
A
#
# COMPACT_ATOMS: atom_id res chain seq x y z
N MET A 1 33.74 -52.67 -28.46
CA MET A 1 32.95 -52.69 -27.21
C MET A 1 33.50 -51.60 -26.30
N LEU A 2 32.96 -50.37 -26.36
CA LEU A 2 33.10 -49.30 -25.35
C LEU A 2 32.30 -48.08 -25.82
N ALA A 3 31.13 -47.90 -25.21
CA ALA A 3 30.20 -46.81 -25.48
C ALA A 3 30.51 -45.62 -24.56
N LEU A 4 30.88 -44.48 -25.13
CA LEU A 4 30.93 -43.18 -24.45
C LEU A 4 29.56 -42.51 -24.62
N ARG A 5 28.70 -42.61 -23.59
CA ARG A 5 27.48 -41.82 -23.47
C ARG A 5 27.82 -40.46 -22.85
N GLY A 6 28.00 -39.45 -23.70
CA GLY A 6 28.00 -38.05 -23.29
C GLY A 6 26.58 -37.56 -23.06
N SER A 7 26.16 -37.47 -21.80
CA SER A 7 24.89 -36.86 -21.41
C SER A 7 25.00 -35.33 -21.55
N ILE A 8 24.46 -34.79 -22.64
CA ILE A 8 24.25 -33.35 -22.80
C ILE A 8 23.18 -32.93 -21.79
N LEU A 9 23.62 -32.41 -20.63
CA LEU A 9 22.76 -31.71 -19.68
C LEU A 9 22.28 -30.43 -20.35
N TYR A 10 21.09 -30.50 -20.95
CA TYR A 10 20.34 -29.30 -21.32
C TYR A 10 20.15 -28.46 -20.06
N LYS A 11 20.88 -27.34 -19.96
CA LYS A 11 20.53 -26.24 -19.05
C LYS A 11 19.09 -25.85 -19.40
N ARG A 12 18.12 -26.25 -18.59
CA ARG A 12 16.76 -25.71 -18.65
C ARG A 12 16.89 -24.20 -18.47
N SER A 13 16.70 -23.44 -19.55
CA SER A 13 16.46 -22.00 -19.47
C SER A 13 15.22 -21.83 -18.59
N ASN A 14 15.41 -21.31 -17.38
CA ASN A 14 14.31 -20.92 -16.52
C ASN A 14 13.59 -19.76 -17.21
N MET A 15 12.46 -20.05 -17.86
CA MET A 15 11.58 -18.99 -18.33
C MET A 15 11.05 -18.24 -17.11
N PRO A 16 11.02 -16.90 -17.14
CA PRO A 16 10.39 -16.15 -16.07
C PRO A 16 8.89 -16.51 -15.99
N LEU A 17 8.39 -16.90 -14.80
CA LEU A 17 7.01 -16.78 -14.33
C LEU A 17 6.33 -15.59 -15.01
N SER A 18 5.30 -15.93 -15.75
CA SER A 18 4.34 -14.96 -16.26
C SER A 18 3.61 -14.26 -15.10
N TYR A 19 3.09 -13.07 -15.39
CA TYR A 19 2.21 -12.35 -14.46
C TYR A 19 1.07 -13.25 -13.93
N ALA A 20 0.39 -13.99 -14.82
CA ALA A 20 -0.70 -14.89 -14.44
C ALA A 20 -0.27 -16.00 -13.46
N GLN A 21 0.98 -16.46 -13.51
CA GLN A 21 1.49 -17.43 -12.54
C GLN A 21 1.75 -16.81 -11.17
N LEU A 22 2.29 -15.58 -11.14
CA LEU A 22 2.48 -14.81 -9.90
C LEU A 22 1.13 -14.44 -9.27
N GLU A 23 0.18 -13.98 -10.08
CA GLU A 23 -1.17 -13.66 -9.63
C GLU A 23 -1.85 -14.86 -8.97
N ARG A 24 -1.91 -15.99 -9.67
CA ARG A 24 -2.46 -17.24 -9.12
C ARG A 24 -1.72 -17.70 -7.86
N PHE A 25 -0.43 -17.42 -7.73
CA PHE A 25 0.32 -17.72 -6.51
C PHE A 25 -0.19 -16.90 -5.32
N TYR A 26 -0.34 -15.59 -5.50
CA TYR A 26 -0.84 -14.71 -4.43
C TYR A 26 -2.32 -14.92 -4.11
N GLU A 27 -3.17 -15.19 -5.10
CA GLU A 27 -4.59 -15.57 -4.85
C GLU A 27 -4.69 -16.85 -4.02
N ARG A 28 -3.87 -17.87 -4.33
CA ARG A 28 -3.81 -19.10 -3.52
C ARG A 28 -3.28 -18.85 -2.11
N LEU A 29 -2.32 -17.93 -1.95
CA LEU A 29 -1.83 -17.53 -0.63
C LEU A 29 -2.96 -16.90 0.19
N VAL A 30 -3.73 -15.97 -0.39
CA VAL A 30 -4.88 -15.33 0.25
C VAL A 30 -5.97 -16.33 0.58
N THR A 31 -6.26 -17.26 -0.33
CA THR A 31 -7.24 -18.34 -0.10
C THR A 31 -6.84 -19.16 1.12
N LYS A 32 -5.61 -19.68 1.15
CA LYS A 32 -5.08 -20.44 2.30
C LYS A 32 -5.08 -19.64 3.60
N ALA A 33 -4.77 -18.35 3.53
CA ALA A 33 -4.77 -17.48 4.69
C ALA A 33 -6.19 -17.32 5.26
N ARG A 34 -7.16 -16.99 4.40
CA ARG A 34 -8.56 -16.81 4.81
C ARG A 34 -9.20 -18.11 5.31
N ASP A 35 -8.92 -19.24 4.67
CA ASP A 35 -9.35 -20.57 5.14
C ASP A 35 -8.77 -20.90 6.52
N GLY A 36 -7.57 -20.40 6.82
CA GLY A 36 -6.93 -20.48 8.14
C GLY A 36 -7.38 -19.41 9.15
N GLY A 37 -8.40 -18.62 8.83
CA GLY A 37 -8.92 -17.56 9.69
C GLY A 37 -7.99 -16.34 9.81
N ILE A 38 -7.21 -16.03 8.77
CA ILE A 38 -6.37 -14.83 8.68
C ILE A 38 -7.09 -13.82 7.77
N PRO A 39 -7.68 -12.75 8.32
CA PRO A 39 -8.27 -11.70 7.50
C PRO A 39 -7.17 -10.99 6.71
N CYS A 40 -7.19 -11.11 5.38
CA CYS A 40 -6.24 -10.45 4.50
C CYS A 40 -6.83 -10.18 3.11
N ALA A 41 -6.24 -9.25 2.35
CA ALA A 41 -6.66 -8.91 0.99
C ALA A 41 -5.52 -8.31 0.16
N ILE A 42 -5.48 -8.61 -1.13
CA ILE A 42 -4.53 -8.01 -2.09
C ILE A 42 -4.93 -6.55 -2.34
N THR A 43 -3.95 -5.64 -2.44
CA THR A 43 -4.20 -4.21 -2.67
C THR A 43 -3.26 -3.63 -3.73
N SER A 44 -3.34 -2.30 -3.94
CA SER A 44 -2.40 -1.51 -4.75
C SER A 44 -2.25 -2.07 -6.18
N GLY A 45 -1.02 -2.31 -6.67
CA GLY A 45 -0.76 -2.61 -8.08
C GLY A 45 -1.51 -3.83 -8.61
N MET A 46 -1.59 -4.92 -7.84
CA MET A 46 -2.30 -6.12 -8.28
C MET A 46 -3.81 -5.91 -8.31
N ALA A 47 -4.35 -5.20 -7.32
CA ALA A 47 -5.77 -4.81 -7.34
C ALA A 47 -6.08 -3.89 -8.52
N CYS A 48 -5.19 -2.95 -8.85
CA CYS A 48 -5.34 -2.09 -10.04
C CYS A 48 -5.40 -2.90 -11.34
N VAL A 49 -4.64 -3.99 -11.46
CA VAL A 49 -4.72 -4.89 -12.63
C VAL A 49 -6.05 -5.64 -12.64
N ALA A 50 -6.45 -6.21 -11.50
CA ALA A 50 -7.71 -6.94 -11.37
C ALA A 50 -8.94 -6.07 -11.68
N PHE A 51 -8.88 -4.77 -11.35
CA PHE A 51 -9.94 -3.80 -11.67
C PHE A 51 -9.82 -3.20 -13.08
N GLY A 52 -8.83 -3.63 -13.88
CA GLY A 52 -8.66 -3.19 -15.27
C GLY A 52 -8.14 -1.75 -15.43
N VAL A 53 -7.61 -1.13 -14.37
CA VAL A 53 -7.04 0.24 -14.44
C VAL A 53 -5.52 0.24 -14.64
N ALA A 54 -4.87 -0.93 -14.55
CA ALA A 54 -3.46 -1.12 -14.86
C ALA A 54 -3.26 -2.38 -15.71
N GLN A 55 -2.17 -2.43 -16.50
CA GLN A 55 -1.88 -3.58 -17.37
C GLN A 55 -1.07 -4.67 -16.67
N THR A 56 -0.08 -4.29 -15.85
CA THR A 56 0.81 -5.25 -15.18
C THR A 56 1.31 -4.69 -13.85
N THR A 57 1.75 -5.59 -12.96
CA THR A 57 2.55 -5.27 -11.77
C THR A 57 3.51 -6.42 -11.48
N LYS A 58 4.57 -6.15 -10.73
CA LYS A 58 5.57 -7.15 -10.31
C LYS A 58 5.51 -7.46 -8.81
N ASP A 59 4.94 -6.54 -8.03
CA ASP A 59 4.87 -6.63 -6.58
C ASP A 59 3.43 -6.93 -6.14
N CYS A 60 3.31 -7.71 -5.06
CA CYS A 60 2.05 -7.90 -4.35
C CYS A 60 2.08 -7.11 -3.05
N ASP A 61 1.11 -6.21 -2.89
CA ASP A 61 0.81 -5.58 -1.61
C ASP A 61 -0.35 -6.34 -0.95
N LEU A 62 -0.23 -6.68 0.33
CA LEU A 62 -1.20 -7.44 1.10
C LEU A 62 -1.58 -6.69 2.37
N LEU A 63 -2.87 -6.41 2.54
CA LEU A 63 -3.42 -6.00 3.82
C LEU A 63 -3.65 -7.26 4.68
N CYS A 64 -3.23 -7.25 5.94
CA CYS A 64 -3.44 -8.34 6.89
C CYS A 64 -3.82 -7.76 8.25
N ALA A 65 -4.83 -8.31 8.91
CA ALA A 65 -5.22 -7.83 10.23
C ALA A 65 -4.03 -7.98 11.20
N PRO A 66 -3.67 -6.94 12.00
CA PRO A 66 -2.50 -7.00 12.87
C PRO A 66 -2.51 -8.19 13.84
N ALA A 67 -3.67 -8.51 14.42
CA ALA A 67 -3.84 -9.66 15.33
C ALA A 67 -3.61 -11.04 14.67
N ALA A 68 -3.58 -11.10 13.33
CA ALA A 68 -3.31 -12.33 12.58
C ALA A 68 -1.85 -12.43 12.09
N ALA A 69 -0.96 -11.50 12.49
CA ALA A 69 0.41 -11.43 12.00
C ALA A 69 1.21 -12.72 12.26
N SER A 70 1.10 -13.31 13.46
CA SER A 70 1.79 -14.56 13.80
C SER A 70 1.31 -15.74 12.95
N LYS A 71 -0.01 -15.89 12.77
CA LYS A 71 -0.59 -16.92 11.90
C LYS A 71 -0.16 -16.74 10.44
N LEU A 72 -0.07 -15.50 9.96
CA LEU A 72 0.42 -15.21 8.63
C LEU A 72 1.90 -15.58 8.49
N LEU A 73 2.74 -15.27 9.47
CA LEU A 73 4.14 -15.67 9.48
C LEU A 73 4.29 -17.20 9.37
N ASP A 74 3.52 -17.94 10.17
CA ASP A 74 3.51 -19.41 10.16
C ASP A 74 3.06 -20.00 8.81
N LEU A 75 2.16 -19.30 8.10
CA LEU A 75 1.76 -19.68 6.74
C LEU A 75 2.89 -19.37 5.74
N LEU A 76 3.46 -18.16 5.81
CA LEU A 76 4.52 -17.73 4.91
C LEU A 76 5.77 -18.59 5.03
N SER A 77 6.16 -19.01 6.23
CA SER A 77 7.37 -19.82 6.45
C SER A 77 7.33 -21.20 5.77
N ARG A 78 6.12 -21.67 5.45
CA ARG A 78 5.88 -22.95 4.75
C ARG A 78 5.42 -22.76 3.29
N THR A 79 5.22 -21.54 2.84
CA THR A 79 4.74 -21.25 1.49
C THR A 79 5.92 -21.19 0.52
N SER A 80 6.11 -22.25 -0.27
CA SER A 80 7.16 -22.27 -1.28
C SER A 80 6.69 -21.76 -2.65
N LEU A 81 7.58 -21.07 -3.35
CA LEU A 81 7.44 -20.70 -4.76
C LEU A 81 8.61 -21.32 -5.53
N MET A 82 8.31 -22.23 -6.47
CA MET A 82 9.33 -22.97 -7.22
C MET A 82 10.39 -23.64 -6.33
N GLY A 83 9.96 -24.20 -5.19
CA GLY A 83 10.84 -24.87 -4.23
C GLY A 83 11.70 -23.94 -3.36
N ARG A 84 11.49 -22.62 -3.43
CA ARG A 84 12.15 -21.64 -2.55
C ARG A 84 11.19 -21.16 -1.48
N LEU A 85 11.68 -20.99 -0.26
CA LEU A 85 10.97 -20.37 0.86
C LEU A 85 11.24 -18.86 0.88
N PRO A 86 10.35 -18.05 1.48
CA PRO A 86 10.54 -16.62 1.55
C PRO A 86 11.62 -16.24 2.56
N ALA A 87 12.20 -15.07 2.36
CA ALA A 87 13.06 -14.38 3.32
C ALA A 87 12.58 -12.93 3.49
N TYR A 88 12.95 -12.29 4.60
CA TYR A 88 12.75 -10.85 4.73
C TYR A 88 13.58 -10.08 3.71
N ARG A 89 13.01 -8.99 3.17
CA ARG A 89 13.68 -8.12 2.20
C ARG A 89 14.31 -6.91 2.89
N GLY A 90 15.64 -6.86 2.89
CA GLY A 90 16.44 -5.73 3.36
C GLY A 90 16.32 -5.44 4.86
N ASP A 91 17.13 -4.51 5.36
CA ASP A 91 17.24 -4.29 6.82
C ASP A 91 16.10 -3.42 7.38
N LEU A 92 15.41 -2.66 6.53
CA LEU A 92 14.29 -1.77 6.91
C LEU A 92 12.96 -2.49 7.15
N SER A 93 12.83 -3.76 6.77
CA SER A 93 11.57 -4.49 6.96
C SER A 93 11.30 -4.74 8.44
N ALA A 94 10.21 -4.20 8.97
CA ALA A 94 9.79 -4.47 10.33
C ALA A 94 9.43 -5.97 10.50
N PRO A 95 9.50 -6.52 11.73
CA PRO A 95 8.97 -7.86 11.99
C PRO A 95 7.47 -7.91 11.72
N LEU A 96 7.00 -9.05 11.20
CA LEU A 96 5.59 -9.35 11.05
C LEU A 96 4.96 -9.67 12.42
N ASP A 97 4.69 -8.62 13.20
CA ASP A 97 4.19 -8.69 14.57
C ASP A 97 3.17 -7.58 14.80
N GLU A 98 2.11 -7.92 15.54
CA GLU A 98 0.94 -7.07 15.78
C GLU A 98 1.31 -5.68 16.31
N ARG A 99 2.29 -5.60 17.22
CA ARG A 99 2.65 -4.36 17.93
C ARG A 99 3.08 -3.26 16.96
N TRP A 100 3.88 -3.62 15.95
CA TRP A 100 4.37 -2.66 14.95
C TRP A 100 3.40 -2.52 13.77
N PHE A 101 2.66 -3.58 13.43
CA PHE A 101 1.64 -3.51 12.38
C PHE A 101 0.52 -2.53 12.69
N ARG A 102 0.08 -2.45 13.96
CA ARG A 102 -0.89 -1.45 14.42
C ARG A 102 -0.40 -0.01 14.21
N GLY A 103 0.88 0.24 14.48
CA GLY A 103 1.49 1.55 14.23
C GLY A 103 1.89 1.79 12.77
N GLY A 104 1.41 0.97 11.83
CA GLY A 104 1.57 1.19 10.40
C GLY A 104 2.94 0.84 9.82
N TRP A 105 3.75 0.06 10.55
CA TRP A 105 4.93 -0.58 9.98
C TRP A 105 4.56 -1.68 9.00
N THR A 106 5.47 -1.96 8.07
CA THR A 106 5.30 -2.94 7.00
C THR A 106 6.37 -4.02 7.03
N SER A 107 5.99 -5.23 6.65
CA SER A 107 6.92 -6.36 6.50
C SER A 107 7.04 -6.74 5.03
N HIS A 108 8.28 -6.90 4.56
CA HIS A 108 8.60 -7.13 3.17
C HIS A 108 9.28 -8.48 3.02
N PHE A 109 8.79 -9.29 2.11
CA PHE A 109 9.28 -10.64 1.83
C PHE A 109 9.66 -10.80 0.37
N VAL A 110 10.61 -11.69 0.13
CA VAL A 110 11.04 -12.06 -1.21
C VAL A 110 11.19 -13.57 -1.32
N TRP A 111 10.71 -14.13 -2.44
CA TRP A 111 11.09 -15.47 -2.90
C TRP A 111 12.13 -15.32 -3.99
N ASN A 112 13.39 -15.63 -3.68
CA ASN A 112 14.50 -15.64 -4.64
C ASN A 112 14.44 -16.92 -5.52
N ALA A 113 13.40 -17.05 -6.34
CA ALA A 113 13.26 -18.14 -7.29
C ALA A 113 14.23 -17.92 -8.47
N ALA A 114 14.91 -18.96 -8.93
CA ALA A 114 16.00 -18.83 -9.89
C ALA A 114 15.56 -18.15 -11.20
N GLY A 115 15.84 -16.84 -11.32
CA GLY A 115 15.52 -15.99 -12.47
C GLY A 115 14.39 -14.98 -12.23
N ILE A 116 13.72 -14.99 -11.06
CA ILE A 116 12.62 -14.08 -10.74
C ILE A 116 12.48 -13.91 -9.24
N ASP A 117 12.43 -12.65 -8.84
CA ASP A 117 12.05 -12.30 -7.50
C ASP A 117 10.54 -12.05 -7.45
N ALA A 118 9.85 -12.78 -6.57
CA ALA A 118 8.47 -12.47 -6.21
C ALA A 118 8.48 -11.71 -4.88
N TYR A 119 7.90 -10.51 -4.87
CA TYR A 119 7.89 -9.63 -3.71
C TYR A 119 6.50 -9.54 -3.07
N LEU A 120 6.46 -9.60 -1.75
CA LEU A 120 5.26 -9.42 -0.95
C LEU A 120 5.49 -8.34 0.11
N ASP A 121 4.72 -7.28 0.06
CA ASP A 121 4.71 -6.19 1.02
C ASP A 121 3.44 -6.28 1.86
N VAL A 122 3.57 -6.52 3.16
CA VAL A 122 2.45 -6.76 4.08
C VAL A 122 2.22 -5.53 4.96
N PHE A 123 0.97 -5.09 5.01
CA PHE A 123 0.48 -3.92 5.73
C PHE A 123 -0.53 -4.33 6.80
N GLY A 124 -0.32 -3.91 8.05
CA GLY A 124 -1.32 -4.06 9.12
C GLY A 124 -2.51 -3.11 8.97
N VAL A 125 -2.22 -1.89 8.50
CA VAL A 125 -3.18 -0.80 8.32
C VAL A 125 -3.06 -0.29 6.89
N ALA A 126 -4.19 -0.01 6.23
CA ALA A 126 -4.21 0.63 4.93
C ALA A 126 -3.64 2.06 5.05
N PRO A 127 -2.45 2.35 4.47
CA PRO A 127 -1.88 3.68 4.58
C PRO A 127 -2.79 4.70 3.90
N ARG A 128 -3.17 5.75 4.63
CA ARG A 128 -4.11 6.79 4.19
C ARG A 128 -5.56 6.29 4.06
N GLY A 129 -5.85 5.08 4.52
CA GLY A 129 -7.22 4.59 4.61
C GLY A 129 -8.02 5.42 5.62
N SER A 130 -9.26 5.75 5.30
CA SER A 130 -10.19 6.43 6.22
C SER A 130 -11.10 5.47 6.99
N SER A 131 -11.16 4.20 6.57
CA SER A 131 -12.05 3.18 7.13
C SER A 131 -11.35 1.82 7.32
N PRO A 132 -11.86 0.95 8.21
CA PRO A 132 -11.34 -0.41 8.37
C PRO A 132 -11.49 -1.21 7.06
N TRP A 133 -10.37 -1.60 6.45
CA TRP A 133 -10.36 -2.29 5.15
C TRP A 133 -10.96 -3.71 5.20
N GLN A 134 -11.07 -4.31 6.39
CA GLN A 134 -11.57 -5.68 6.57
C GLN A 134 -13.04 -5.84 6.16
N THR A 135 -13.83 -4.78 6.23
CA THR A 135 -15.24 -4.76 5.80
C THR A 135 -15.41 -4.34 4.35
N GLU A 136 -14.32 -4.05 3.66
CA GLU A 136 -14.29 -3.37 2.36
C GLU A 136 -13.54 -4.25 1.35
N LEU A 137 -14.10 -5.43 1.04
CA LEU A 137 -13.47 -6.45 0.21
C LEU A 137 -14.24 -6.71 -1.09
N GLU A 138 -13.51 -6.96 -2.17
CA GLU A 138 -14.03 -7.38 -3.47
C GLU A 138 -13.29 -8.65 -3.91
N GLY A 139 -13.86 -9.82 -3.59
CA GLY A 139 -13.18 -11.09 -3.82
C GLY A 139 -11.86 -11.19 -3.03
N PHE A 140 -10.74 -11.45 -3.70
CA PHE A 140 -9.41 -11.50 -3.07
C PHE A 140 -8.82 -10.13 -2.76
N TYR A 141 -9.41 -9.05 -3.29
CA TYR A 141 -8.83 -7.71 -3.28
C TYR A 141 -9.52 -6.82 -2.25
N ALA A 142 -8.79 -5.82 -1.75
CA ALA A 142 -9.42 -4.69 -1.08
C ALA A 142 -10.27 -3.92 -2.11
N CYS A 143 -11.39 -3.34 -1.69
CA CYS A 143 -12.31 -2.66 -2.60
C CYS A 143 -11.64 -1.45 -3.27
N ARG A 144 -12.26 -0.98 -4.37
CA ARG A 144 -11.75 0.18 -5.12
C ARG A 144 -11.55 1.42 -4.26
N HIS A 145 -12.41 1.66 -3.27
CA HIS A 145 -12.29 2.79 -2.36
C HIS A 145 -10.98 2.74 -1.56
N THR A 146 -10.70 1.62 -0.88
CA THR A 146 -9.46 1.44 -0.11
C THR A 146 -8.23 1.51 -0.99
N VAL A 147 -8.26 0.91 -2.18
CA VAL A 147 -7.14 0.94 -3.13
C VAL A 147 -6.87 2.37 -3.61
N ALA A 148 -7.92 3.15 -3.93
CA ALA A 148 -7.79 4.54 -4.33
C ALA A 148 -7.19 5.41 -3.21
N GLU A 149 -7.60 5.22 -1.95
CA GLU A 149 -6.99 5.92 -0.81
C GLU A 149 -5.50 5.56 -0.63
N MET A 150 -5.16 4.27 -0.72
CA MET A 150 -3.77 3.80 -0.65
C MET A 150 -2.89 4.30 -1.80
N LYS A 151 -3.50 4.69 -2.93
CA LYS A 151 -2.82 5.23 -4.11
C LYS A 151 -2.63 6.76 -4.06
N ARG A 152 -3.12 7.46 -3.04
CA ARG A 152 -2.85 8.91 -2.81
C ARG A 152 -1.41 9.14 -2.32
N THR A 153 -0.44 8.70 -3.10
CA THR A 153 1.00 8.78 -2.80
C THR A 153 1.60 10.07 -3.35
N ASN A 154 2.88 10.31 -3.04
CA ASN A 154 3.67 11.37 -3.67
C ASN A 154 4.14 11.07 -5.10
N ARG A 155 3.65 10.00 -5.75
CA ARG A 155 4.05 9.59 -7.10
C ARG A 155 2.99 10.04 -8.10
N GLU A 156 3.40 10.86 -9.07
CA GLU A 156 2.48 11.41 -10.08
C GLU A 156 1.70 10.32 -10.85
N ARG A 157 2.39 9.22 -11.20
CA ARG A 157 1.80 8.10 -11.95
C ARG A 157 0.66 7.37 -11.23
N ASP A 158 0.49 7.54 -9.92
CA ASP A 158 -0.57 6.85 -9.19
C ASP A 158 -1.93 7.58 -9.33
N TRP A 159 -1.95 8.89 -9.58
CA TRP A 159 -3.16 9.72 -9.62
C TRP A 159 -4.16 9.38 -10.75
N PRO A 160 -3.72 9.00 -11.96
CA PRO A 160 -4.62 8.48 -12.97
C PRO A 160 -5.35 7.21 -12.51
N TYR A 161 -4.69 6.33 -11.75
CA TYR A 161 -5.34 5.12 -11.20
C TYR A 161 -6.38 5.48 -10.13
N VAL A 162 -6.08 6.44 -9.25
CA VAL A 162 -7.05 6.94 -8.26
C VAL A 162 -8.31 7.44 -8.97
N THR A 163 -8.14 8.25 -10.02
CA THR A 163 -9.25 8.79 -10.82
C THR A 163 -10.04 7.70 -11.54
N ALA A 164 -9.37 6.76 -12.19
CA ALA A 164 -10.04 5.65 -12.89
C ALA A 164 -10.85 4.77 -11.93
N LEU A 165 -10.33 4.46 -10.75
CA LEU A 165 -11.05 3.73 -9.71
C LEU A 165 -12.28 4.51 -9.23
N GLY A 166 -12.15 5.82 -9.02
CA GLY A 166 -13.27 6.69 -8.67
C GLY A 166 -14.38 6.70 -9.72
N ALA A 167 -14.01 6.74 -11.01
CA ALA A 167 -14.97 6.72 -12.11
C ALA A 167 -15.75 5.39 -12.16
N GLN A 168 -15.05 4.25 -12.04
CA GLN A 168 -15.69 2.93 -11.95
C GLN A 168 -16.64 2.81 -10.76
N MET A 169 -16.31 3.41 -9.62
CA MET A 169 -17.19 3.44 -8.45
C MET A 169 -18.47 4.23 -8.71
N ILE A 170 -18.37 5.41 -9.34
CA ILE A 170 -19.54 6.22 -9.70
C ILE A 170 -20.44 5.46 -10.69
N GLU A 171 -19.84 4.82 -11.69
CA GLU A 171 -20.56 3.99 -12.66
C GLU A 171 -21.31 2.82 -11.98
N ALA A 172 -20.71 2.22 -10.96
CA ALA A 172 -21.32 1.17 -10.15
C ALA A 172 -22.31 1.69 -9.09
N GLY A 173 -22.57 3.00 -9.02
CA GLY A 173 -23.49 3.61 -8.05
C GLY A 173 -22.90 3.85 -6.65
N ASP A 174 -21.60 3.65 -6.44
CA ASP A 174 -20.92 3.99 -5.19
C ASP A 174 -20.52 5.47 -5.17
N ALA A 175 -21.27 6.26 -4.42
CA ALA A 175 -21.04 7.70 -4.30
C ALA A 175 -19.65 8.05 -3.76
N ARG A 176 -18.95 7.16 -3.04
CA ARG A 176 -17.60 7.44 -2.55
C ARG A 176 -16.60 7.68 -3.69
N GLY A 177 -16.92 7.27 -4.92
CA GLY A 177 -16.09 7.54 -6.10
C GLY A 177 -15.84 9.03 -6.36
N TRP A 178 -16.75 9.92 -5.94
CA TRP A 178 -16.57 11.38 -6.03
C TRP A 178 -15.35 11.89 -5.24
N LEU A 179 -14.94 11.17 -4.19
CA LEU A 179 -13.75 11.51 -3.40
C LEU A 179 -12.44 11.21 -4.14
N HIS A 180 -12.51 10.54 -5.30
CA HIS A 180 -11.36 9.97 -5.99
C HIS A 180 -11.14 10.53 -7.40
N ILE A 181 -11.96 11.48 -7.87
CA ILE A 181 -11.77 12.10 -9.20
C ILE A 181 -10.81 13.30 -9.09
N PHE A 182 -9.60 13.16 -9.64
CA PHE A 182 -8.55 14.19 -9.64
C PHE A 182 -8.17 14.66 -11.05
N ASP A 183 -8.92 14.26 -12.06
CA ASP A 183 -8.88 14.84 -13.41
C ASP A 183 -9.96 15.93 -13.52
N GLU A 184 -9.58 17.12 -13.94
CA GLU A 184 -10.48 18.29 -13.98
C GLU A 184 -11.61 18.09 -14.98
N ASP A 185 -11.27 17.67 -16.20
CA ASP A 185 -12.23 17.56 -17.30
C ASP A 185 -13.25 16.47 -17.01
N LEU A 186 -12.79 15.31 -16.52
CA LEU A 186 -13.66 14.22 -16.08
C LEU A 186 -14.52 14.64 -14.89
N LEU A 187 -13.97 15.35 -13.90
CA LEU A 187 -14.76 15.82 -12.76
C LEU A 187 -15.89 16.76 -13.21
N VAL A 188 -15.59 17.71 -14.11
CA VAL A 188 -16.59 18.62 -14.67
C VAL A 188 -17.66 17.86 -15.47
N ALA A 189 -17.25 16.91 -16.32
CA ALA A 189 -18.18 16.11 -17.10
C ALA A 189 -19.12 15.29 -16.19
N LEU A 190 -18.56 14.66 -15.14
CA LEU A 190 -19.34 13.90 -14.17
C LEU A 190 -20.32 14.80 -13.41
N THR A 191 -19.89 16.00 -12.93
CA THR A 191 -20.80 16.89 -12.18
C THR A 191 -21.91 17.49 -13.03
N GLN A 192 -21.72 17.60 -14.34
CA GLN A 192 -22.78 17.96 -15.29
C GLN A 192 -23.79 16.83 -15.47
N ALA A 193 -23.34 15.56 -15.46
CA ALA A 193 -24.21 14.40 -15.58
C ALA A 193 -24.99 14.09 -14.29
N ALA A 194 -24.35 14.19 -13.12
CA ALA A 194 -24.96 13.93 -11.83
C ALA A 194 -24.32 14.78 -10.73
N ARG A 195 -25.12 15.26 -9.77
CA ARG A 195 -24.58 16.04 -8.65
C ARG A 195 -24.02 15.12 -7.55
N PRO A 196 -22.82 15.41 -7.02
CA PRO A 196 -22.32 14.71 -5.84
C PRO A 196 -23.21 15.01 -4.62
N PRO A 197 -23.39 14.05 -3.70
CA PRO A 197 -24.07 14.27 -2.43
C PRO A 197 -23.47 15.44 -1.63
N ALA A 198 -24.32 16.21 -0.94
CA ALA A 198 -23.88 17.36 -0.14
C ALA A 198 -22.88 17.00 0.96
N SER A 199 -23.01 15.82 1.56
CA SER A 199 -22.05 15.29 2.54
C SER A 199 -20.64 15.15 1.96
N LEU A 200 -20.52 14.70 0.71
CA LEU A 200 -19.22 14.56 0.04
C LEU A 200 -18.66 15.91 -0.39
N ILE A 201 -19.50 16.89 -0.76
CA ILE A 201 -19.05 18.27 -0.99
C ILE A 201 -18.45 18.86 0.30
N ASN A 202 -19.06 18.62 1.46
CA ASN A 202 -18.52 19.07 2.73
C ASN A 202 -17.19 18.40 3.08
N GLN A 203 -17.05 17.11 2.76
CA GLN A 203 -15.81 16.35 2.98
C GLN A 203 -14.69 16.78 2.03
N ARG A 204 -15.03 17.06 0.77
CA ARG A 204 -14.11 17.43 -0.31
C ARG A 204 -14.59 18.72 -1.00
N PRO A 205 -14.25 19.91 -0.46
CA PRO A 205 -14.81 21.20 -0.91
C PRO A 205 -14.60 21.52 -2.39
N VAL A 206 -13.56 20.99 -3.04
CA VAL A 206 -13.33 21.19 -4.49
C VAL A 206 -14.49 20.69 -5.35
N LEU A 207 -15.27 19.71 -4.87
CA LEU A 207 -16.47 19.24 -5.57
C LEU A 207 -17.52 20.37 -5.70
N GLY A 208 -17.60 21.26 -4.71
CA GLY A 208 -18.47 22.42 -4.75
C GLY A 208 -18.07 23.44 -5.81
N LEU A 209 -16.78 23.53 -6.15
CA LEU A 209 -16.29 24.36 -7.26
C LEU A 209 -16.69 23.76 -8.61
N ALA A 210 -16.53 22.44 -8.76
CA ALA A 210 -16.89 21.73 -9.99
C ALA A 210 -18.39 21.80 -10.29
N VAL A 211 -19.26 21.68 -9.27
CA VAL A 211 -20.71 21.86 -9.43
C VAL A 211 -21.09 23.27 -9.89
N LYS A 212 -20.31 24.29 -9.52
CA LYS A 212 -20.57 25.70 -9.86
C LYS A 212 -19.93 26.15 -11.18
N GLY A 213 -19.10 25.32 -11.82
CA GLY A 213 -18.27 25.74 -12.95
C GLY A 213 -17.29 26.86 -12.59
N ASP A 214 -16.78 26.86 -11.35
CA ASP A 214 -15.93 27.94 -10.85
C ASP A 214 -14.51 27.85 -11.44
N LEU A 215 -14.00 28.96 -11.98
CA LEU A 215 -12.68 29.06 -12.62
C LEU A 215 -11.51 28.70 -11.68
N ARG A 216 -11.74 28.67 -10.37
CA ARG A 216 -10.73 28.29 -9.37
C ARG A 216 -10.53 26.77 -9.25
N LEU A 217 -11.38 25.95 -9.89
CA LEU A 217 -11.36 24.48 -9.78
C LEU A 217 -9.96 23.91 -10.03
N ARG A 218 -9.33 24.22 -11.17
CA ARG A 218 -7.99 23.74 -11.52
C ARG A 218 -6.96 23.98 -10.42
N SER A 219 -6.90 25.21 -9.91
CA SER A 219 -5.93 25.58 -8.87
C SER A 219 -6.21 24.88 -7.54
N ALA A 220 -7.48 24.74 -7.17
CA ALA A 220 -7.90 24.03 -5.96
C ALA A 220 -7.60 22.52 -6.03
N LEU A 221 -7.89 21.88 -7.17
CA LEU A 221 -7.61 20.47 -7.43
C LEU A 221 -6.10 20.19 -7.39
N HIS A 222 -5.30 21.04 -8.03
CA HIS A 222 -3.85 20.95 -7.96
C HIS A 222 -3.34 21.08 -6.51
N ALA A 223 -3.86 22.04 -5.74
CA ALA A 223 -3.50 22.20 -4.35
C ALA A 223 -3.87 20.99 -3.47
N GLU A 224 -5.01 20.35 -3.75
CA GLU A 224 -5.42 19.11 -3.08
C GLU A 224 -4.44 17.96 -3.37
N VAL A 225 -4.05 17.74 -4.64
CA VAL A 225 -3.05 16.72 -5.01
C VAL A 225 -1.71 16.99 -4.32
N GLN A 226 -1.25 18.24 -4.32
CA GLN A 226 0.00 18.63 -3.64
C GLN A 226 -0.09 18.47 -2.11
N LEU A 227 -1.26 18.67 -1.49
CA LEU A 227 -1.46 18.37 -0.07
C LEU A 227 -1.19 16.89 0.20
N TRP A 228 -1.76 15.99 -0.61
CA TRP A 228 -1.55 14.55 -0.46
C TRP A 228 -0.10 14.14 -0.68
N HIS A 229 0.59 14.75 -1.65
CA HIS A 229 2.03 14.55 -1.85
C HIS A 229 2.83 14.93 -0.59
N GLU A 230 2.54 16.09 0.01
CA GLU A 230 3.27 16.56 1.19
C GLU A 230 2.94 15.74 2.45
N LEU A 231 1.70 15.27 2.61
CA LEU A 231 1.32 14.35 3.69
C LEU A 231 2.07 13.01 3.56
N ASP A 232 2.16 12.45 2.36
CA ASP A 232 2.86 11.19 2.12
C ASP A 232 4.38 11.35 2.32
N ARG A 233 4.98 12.46 1.83
CA ARG A 233 6.38 12.80 2.11
C ARG A 233 6.65 12.96 3.61
N ALA A 234 5.78 13.65 4.33
CA ALA A 234 5.90 13.84 5.77
C ALA A 234 5.83 12.49 6.52
N ARG A 235 4.85 11.65 6.18
CA ARG A 235 4.73 10.28 6.70
C ARG A 235 6.01 9.48 6.47
N ILE A 236 6.50 9.43 5.21
CA ILE A 236 7.73 8.70 4.85
C ILE A 236 8.93 9.20 5.65
N ARG A 237 9.10 10.52 5.81
CA ARG A 237 10.19 11.09 6.62
C ARG A 237 10.15 10.62 8.08
N VAL A 238 8.96 10.60 8.69
CA VAL A 238 8.77 10.14 10.07
C VAL A 238 9.17 8.67 10.22
N TYR A 239 8.61 7.77 9.39
CA TYR A 239 8.94 6.34 9.44
C TYR A 239 10.42 6.07 9.13
N LEU A 240 10.98 6.69 8.09
CA LEU A 240 12.40 6.49 7.74
C LEU A 240 13.33 7.01 8.84
N GLY A 241 12.99 8.13 9.49
CA GLY A 241 13.74 8.64 10.64
C GLY A 241 13.73 7.64 11.80
N ALA A 242 12.56 7.13 12.15
CA ALA A 242 12.36 6.15 13.22
C ALA A 242 13.01 4.78 12.91
N ALA A 243 13.10 4.38 11.64
CA ALA A 243 13.63 3.07 11.25
C ALA A 243 15.17 2.97 11.29
N ARG A 244 15.90 4.09 11.33
CA ARG A 244 17.38 4.08 11.22
C ARG A 244 18.08 3.27 12.32
N PRO A 245 17.76 3.44 13.63
CA PRO A 245 18.40 2.65 14.68
C PRO A 245 18.12 1.16 14.52
N TYR A 246 16.86 0.82 14.22
CA TYR A 246 16.43 -0.54 13.95
C TYR A 246 17.17 -1.20 12.77
N ALA A 247 17.22 -0.54 11.62
CA ALA A 247 17.89 -1.08 10.43
C ALA A 247 19.38 -1.31 10.68
N SER A 248 20.05 -0.40 11.40
CA SER A 248 21.44 -0.57 11.83
C SER A 248 21.62 -1.81 12.70
N ALA A 249 20.72 -2.05 13.65
CA ALA A 249 20.78 -3.22 14.53
C ALA A 249 20.55 -4.53 13.77
N VAL A 250 19.57 -4.58 12.86
CA VAL A 250 19.33 -5.76 12.02
C VAL A 250 20.55 -6.08 11.16
N SER A 251 21.15 -5.06 10.53
CA SER A 251 22.34 -5.20 9.70
C SER A 251 23.53 -5.76 10.49
N LYS A 252 23.73 -5.28 11.72
CA LYS A 252 24.80 -5.75 12.63
C LYS A 252 24.60 -7.17 13.15
N ALA A 253 23.36 -7.66 13.22
CA ALA A 253 23.07 -9.03 13.67
C ALA A 253 23.63 -10.11 12.74
N ARG A 254 24.01 -9.76 11.49
CA ARG A 254 24.73 -10.63 10.53
C ARG A 254 24.16 -12.04 10.44
N LEU A 255 22.89 -12.14 10.04
CA LEU A 255 22.25 -13.44 9.80
C LEU A 255 22.99 -14.23 8.73
N ALA A 256 23.11 -15.55 8.94
CA ALA A 256 23.68 -16.44 7.96
C ALA A 256 22.87 -16.38 6.64
N PRO A 257 23.53 -16.39 5.46
CA PRO A 257 22.83 -16.47 4.19
C PRO A 257 21.89 -17.68 4.15
N GLY A 258 20.63 -17.45 3.77
CA GLY A 258 19.62 -18.52 3.69
C GLY A 258 19.08 -19.00 5.04
N ALA A 259 19.30 -18.25 6.14
CA ALA A 259 18.65 -18.53 7.42
C ALA A 259 17.12 -18.72 7.25
N ALA A 260 16.54 -19.67 7.99
CA ALA A 260 15.09 -19.91 7.96
C ALA A 260 14.31 -18.66 8.37
N LEU A 261 13.09 -18.50 7.86
CA LEU A 261 12.28 -17.30 8.08
C LEU A 261 12.04 -17.04 9.58
N GLU A 262 11.84 -18.10 10.35
CA GLU A 262 11.63 -18.05 11.80
C GLU A 262 12.85 -17.48 12.54
N VAL A 263 14.06 -17.84 12.10
CA VAL A 263 15.31 -17.31 12.67
C VAL A 263 15.45 -15.84 12.31
N GLN A 264 15.21 -15.47 11.05
CA GLN A 264 15.23 -14.08 10.62
C GLN A 264 14.22 -13.24 11.41
N HIS A 265 13.00 -13.76 11.58
CA HIS A 265 11.94 -13.07 12.32
C HIS A 265 12.31 -12.85 13.79
N ARG A 266 12.83 -13.88 14.48
CA ARG A 266 13.26 -13.76 15.88
C ARG A 266 14.33 -12.68 16.07
N THR A 267 15.32 -12.65 15.20
CA THR A 267 16.35 -11.58 15.22
C THR A 267 15.73 -10.21 15.00
N ARG A 268 14.79 -10.08 14.05
CA ARG A 268 14.08 -8.81 13.84
C ARG A 268 13.24 -8.39 15.04
N LEU A 269 12.57 -9.32 15.70
CA LEU A 269 11.82 -9.03 16.93
C LEU A 269 12.72 -8.48 18.02
N GLN A 270 13.88 -9.11 18.25
CA GLN A 270 14.85 -8.65 19.23
C GLN A 270 15.35 -7.24 18.91
N CYS A 271 15.77 -6.98 17.66
CA CYS A 271 16.19 -5.63 17.25
C CYS A 271 15.05 -4.60 17.38
N ALA A 272 13.81 -4.99 17.05
CA ALA A 272 12.67 -4.09 17.08
C ALA A 272 12.27 -3.71 18.52
N GLN A 273 12.36 -4.64 19.47
CA GLN A 273 12.08 -4.39 20.89
C GLN A 273 12.93 -3.26 21.47
N GLU A 274 14.18 -3.13 21.02
CA GLU A 274 15.12 -2.13 21.54
C GLU A 274 15.13 -0.83 20.71
N HIS A 275 14.80 -0.91 19.42
CA HIS A 275 15.15 0.16 18.47
C HIS A 275 14.03 0.61 17.54
N LEU A 276 12.88 -0.05 17.52
CA LEU A 276 11.77 0.29 16.64
C LEU A 276 10.56 0.75 17.46
N PRO A 277 10.18 2.05 17.42
CA PRO A 277 8.98 2.50 18.11
C PRO A 277 7.74 1.80 17.53
N SER A 278 6.76 1.47 18.37
CA SER A 278 5.54 0.78 17.91
C SER A 278 4.73 1.65 16.96
N ASN A 279 4.60 2.96 17.24
CA ASN A 279 3.77 3.89 16.47
C ASN A 279 4.45 5.26 16.23
N PRO A 280 5.34 5.38 15.24
CA PRO A 280 6.13 6.60 15.04
C PRO A 280 5.28 7.81 14.62
N LEU A 281 4.10 7.63 14.03
CA LEU A 281 3.21 8.75 13.68
C LEU A 281 2.52 9.34 14.91
N GLU A 282 2.14 8.48 15.86
CA GLU A 282 1.59 8.92 17.14
C GLU A 282 2.65 9.65 17.96
N ASP A 283 3.85 9.06 18.09
CA ASP A 283 4.99 9.68 18.77
C ASP A 283 5.37 11.06 18.19
N TYR A 284 5.26 11.21 16.86
CA TYR A 284 5.52 12.46 16.17
C TYR A 284 4.40 13.50 16.35
N GLY A 285 3.16 13.03 16.52
CA GLY A 285 1.94 13.83 16.59
C GLY A 285 1.30 14.08 15.22
N VAL A 286 0.11 13.51 15.00
CA VAL A 286 -0.67 13.66 13.75
C VAL A 286 -0.94 15.13 13.40
N GLY A 287 -1.32 15.95 14.38
CA GLY A 287 -1.58 17.37 14.17
C GLY A 287 -0.33 18.13 13.68
N ARG A 288 0.84 17.78 14.22
CA ARG A 288 2.13 18.32 13.77
C ARG A 288 2.43 17.90 12.34
N LEU A 289 2.25 16.62 12.00
CA LEU A 289 2.45 16.10 10.65
C LEU A 289 1.59 16.85 9.62
N ILE A 290 0.30 17.04 9.90
CA ILE A 290 -0.61 17.78 9.03
C ILE A 290 -0.17 19.25 8.90
N ASN A 291 0.23 19.88 10.00
CA ASN A 291 0.70 21.26 9.98
C ASN A 291 2.00 21.43 9.16
N ASP A 292 2.92 20.49 9.27
CA ASP A 292 4.18 20.51 8.52
C ASP A 292 3.92 20.34 7.01
N ALA A 293 3.03 19.41 6.64
CA ALA A 293 2.59 19.24 5.25
C ALA A 293 1.91 20.50 4.70
N ARG A 294 0.99 21.11 5.46
CA ARG A 294 0.34 22.37 5.07
C ARG A 294 1.32 23.53 4.96
N THR A 295 2.33 23.57 5.82
CA THR A 295 3.38 24.60 5.78
C THR A 295 4.26 24.46 4.54
N ALA A 296 4.62 23.23 4.16
CA ALA A 296 5.32 22.97 2.91
C ALA A 296 4.46 23.35 1.69
N LEU A 297 3.18 22.95 1.70
CA LEU A 297 2.23 23.24 0.63
C LEU A 297 2.07 24.73 0.33
N LYS A 298 2.02 25.59 1.37
CA LYS A 298 1.92 27.06 1.22
C LYS A 298 2.99 27.68 0.30
N ARG A 299 4.13 27.01 0.13
CA ARG A 299 5.22 27.46 -0.74
C ARG A 299 5.07 27.02 -2.20
N LEU A 300 4.18 26.07 -2.46
CA LEU A 300 4.02 25.41 -3.76
C LEU A 300 2.78 25.90 -4.52
N VAL A 301 1.76 26.43 -3.81
CA VAL A 301 0.45 26.72 -4.39
C VAL A 301 -0.04 28.12 -4.05
N ASN A 302 -1.00 28.62 -4.83
CA ASN A 302 -1.64 29.90 -4.57
C ASN A 302 -2.35 29.87 -3.20
N PRO A 303 -2.14 30.86 -2.30
CA PRO A 303 -2.78 30.91 -1.00
C PRO A 303 -4.31 30.82 -1.03
N ALA A 304 -4.96 31.36 -2.08
CA ALA A 304 -6.41 31.28 -2.24
C ALA A 304 -6.94 29.85 -2.45
N ALA A 305 -6.12 28.95 -3.00
CA ALA A 305 -6.49 27.55 -3.21
C ALA A 305 -6.57 26.76 -1.89
N LEU A 306 -5.88 27.22 -0.84
CA LEU A 306 -5.82 26.54 0.46
C LEU A 306 -7.18 26.49 1.17
N ALA A 307 -8.09 27.40 0.84
CA ALA A 307 -9.45 27.44 1.38
C ALA A 307 -10.31 26.24 0.97
N TRP A 308 -9.88 25.49 -0.05
CA TRP A 308 -10.65 24.37 -0.63
C TRP A 308 -10.07 23.00 -0.30
N LEU A 309 -9.04 22.95 0.56
CA LEU A 309 -8.43 21.69 0.96
C LEU A 309 -9.38 20.87 1.86
N PRO A 310 -9.41 19.55 1.69
CA PRO A 310 -10.19 18.68 2.56
C PRO A 310 -9.62 18.65 3.99
N ASP A 311 -10.46 18.24 4.93
CA ASP A 311 -9.98 17.75 6.22
C ASP A 311 -9.43 16.34 6.05
N VAL A 312 -8.17 16.14 6.44
CA VAL A 312 -7.45 14.88 6.25
C VAL A 312 -7.32 14.06 7.54
N ARG A 313 -7.84 14.56 8.68
CA ARG A 313 -7.66 13.93 10.01
C ARG A 313 -8.17 12.50 10.06
N ASP A 314 -9.25 12.19 9.34
CA ASP A 314 -9.84 10.84 9.32
C ASP A 314 -8.89 9.78 8.75
N HIS A 315 -7.98 10.17 7.84
CA HIS A 315 -6.99 9.28 7.23
C HIS A 315 -5.83 8.89 8.16
N PHE A 316 -5.86 9.35 9.42
CA PHE A 316 -4.89 9.02 10.47
C PHE A 316 -5.52 8.36 11.71
N LYS A 317 -6.84 8.15 11.73
CA LYS A 317 -7.54 7.53 12.87
C LYS A 317 -7.23 6.03 13.01
N LEU A 318 -6.99 5.33 11.90
CA LEU A 318 -6.79 3.88 11.90
C LEU A 318 -5.50 3.43 12.58
N THR A 319 -4.53 4.33 12.79
CA THR A 319 -3.30 4.01 13.51
C THR A 319 -3.43 4.20 15.03
N GLN A 320 -4.61 4.58 15.54
CA GLN A 320 -4.86 4.85 16.96
C GLN A 320 -5.72 3.78 17.65
N ALA A 321 -6.15 2.75 16.92
CA ALA A 321 -7.04 1.67 17.39
C ALA A 321 -6.30 0.32 17.53
#